data_AF-A8V0S3-F1
#
_entry.id   AF-A8V0S3-F1
#
_cell.length_a   1.000
_cell.length_b   1.000
_cell.length_c   1.000
_cell.angle_alpha   90.00
_cell.angle_beta   90.00
_cell.angle_gamma   90.00
#
_symmetry.space_group_name_H-M   'P 1'
#
loop_
_entity.id
_entity.type
_entity.pdbx_description
1 polymer ?
#
loop_
_entity_poly.entity_id
_entity_poly.type
_entity_poly.pdbx_seq_one_letter_code
_entity_poly.pdbx_strand_id
1 'polypeptide(L)'
;MLSHTGVRIYGLNEGVFAVVIFYILAGHVVSKLFEEIFNKDYRQFYFDRFLRIYPLYWFFCFWVLVFLVISNFGSPKIIVFKLFSNFAIIPLNYYMYIPDWINVLKDSIGNWNLIPPAWSLGTEVQVYLLMPFLLVYRWFFAIGFLGSLFVYSLANLNIIHSDYFGYRLVVGVLFMFLLGVLIQRVVSKRASRLDKLLLIGCYLFVSFWFLVVVLYFGKYGAYTKETMLGILLGVPVVYLILKLWKKKSKVNYLFGDLSYGVFLSHFFGIWIWEYFTGCQCGKFFVLFVF
;
A
#
# COMPACT_ATOMS: atom_id res chain seq x y z
N MET A 1 -12.24 2.54 -2.52
CA MET A 1 -13.15 3.13 -3.53
C MET A 1 -14.03 4.20 -2.92
N LEU A 2 -14.80 3.92 -1.85
CA LEU A 2 -15.64 4.91 -1.15
C LEU A 2 -14.88 6.19 -0.74
N SER A 3 -13.61 6.07 -0.37
CA SER A 3 -12.79 7.19 0.09
C SER A 3 -12.46 8.19 -1.02
N HIS A 4 -12.57 7.77 -2.28
CA HIS A 4 -12.35 8.60 -3.45
C HIS A 4 -13.65 9.18 -4.01
N THR A 5 -14.81 8.78 -3.47
CA THR A 5 -16.13 9.34 -3.80
C THR A 5 -16.59 10.37 -2.77
N GLY A 6 -15.70 10.88 -1.92
CA GLY A 6 -16.00 11.88 -0.88
C GLY A 6 -16.68 11.31 0.37
N VAL A 7 -16.91 10.00 0.46
CA VAL A 7 -17.48 9.36 1.64
C VAL A 7 -16.36 9.13 2.66
N ARG A 8 -16.57 9.58 3.90
CA ARG A 8 -15.69 9.29 5.04
C ARG A 8 -16.50 8.68 6.16
N ILE A 9 -16.07 7.54 6.68
CA ILE A 9 -16.73 6.86 7.79
C ILE A 9 -16.21 7.49 9.09
N TYR A 10 -17.08 8.19 9.85
CA TYR A 10 -16.68 8.96 11.05
C TYR A 10 -15.52 9.95 10.81
N GLY A 11 -15.46 10.54 9.62
CA GLY A 11 -14.40 11.49 9.23
C GLY A 11 -13.05 10.85 8.86
N LEU A 12 -12.96 9.52 8.93
CA LEU A 12 -11.76 8.75 8.62
C LEU A 12 -11.74 8.33 7.15
N ASN A 13 -10.55 8.26 6.57
CA ASN A 13 -10.34 7.75 5.21
C ASN A 13 -10.06 6.24 5.26
N GLU A 14 -11.07 5.42 4.97
CA GLU A 14 -10.99 3.96 4.99
C GLU A 14 -9.94 3.39 4.03
N GLY A 15 -9.59 4.11 2.96
CA GLY A 15 -8.53 3.73 2.03
C GLY A 15 -7.16 3.62 2.72
N VAL A 16 -6.89 4.48 3.70
CA VAL A 16 -5.62 4.48 4.44
C VAL A 16 -5.49 3.23 5.30
N PHE A 17 -6.56 2.82 5.98
CA PHE A 17 -6.59 1.58 6.76
C PHE A 17 -6.36 0.37 5.88
N ALA A 18 -7.02 0.35 4.71
CA ALA A 18 -6.89 -0.74 3.76
C ALA A 18 -5.44 -0.91 3.28
N VAL A 19 -4.74 0.20 3.00
CA VAL A 19 -3.31 0.17 2.60
C VAL A 19 -2.41 -0.38 3.71
N VAL A 20 -2.65 -0.02 4.97
CA VAL A 20 -1.88 -0.58 6.09
C VAL A 20 -2.09 -2.09 6.24
N ILE A 21 -3.34 -2.55 6.16
CA ILE A 21 -3.66 -3.99 6.20
C ILE A 21 -3.03 -4.70 5.00
N PHE A 22 -3.07 -4.07 3.83
CA PHE A 22 -2.40 -4.57 2.62
C PHE A 22 -0.89 -4.74 2.82
N TYR A 23 -0.19 -3.76 3.41
CA TYR A 23 1.24 -3.89 3.72
C TYR A 23 1.53 -5.08 4.64
N ILE A 24 0.72 -5.27 5.69
CA ILE A 24 0.84 -6.41 6.61
C ILE A 24 0.62 -7.74 5.85
N LEU A 25 -0.42 -7.84 5.02
CA LEU A 25 -0.70 -9.03 4.22
C LEU A 25 0.41 -9.32 3.20
N ALA A 26 0.90 -8.29 2.50
CA ALA A 26 1.99 -8.41 1.53
C ALA A 26 3.26 -8.96 2.19
N GLY A 27 3.61 -8.47 3.38
CA GLY A 27 4.74 -8.98 4.16
C GLY A 27 4.60 -10.45 4.55
N HIS A 28 3.41 -10.89 4.97
CA HIS A 28 3.12 -12.30 5.23
C HIS A 28 3.32 -13.17 3.98
N VAL A 29 2.71 -12.80 2.86
CA VAL A 29 2.76 -13.56 1.60
C VAL A 29 4.19 -13.69 1.09
N VAL A 30 4.93 -12.58 1.11
CA VAL A 30 6.31 -12.55 0.63
C VAL A 30 7.25 -13.38 1.49
N SER A 31 7.13 -13.29 2.82
CA SER A 31 7.93 -14.12 3.73
C SER A 31 7.72 -15.61 3.47
N LYS A 32 6.46 -16.02 3.30
CA LYS A 32 6.10 -17.39 2.98
C LYS A 32 6.69 -17.83 1.64
N LEU A 33 6.54 -17.03 0.58
CA LEU A 33 7.08 -17.34 -0.74
C LEU A 33 8.59 -17.50 -0.71
N PHE A 34 9.30 -16.53 -0.14
CA PHE A 34 10.75 -16.54 -0.12
C PHE A 34 11.32 -17.68 0.76
N GLU A 35 10.83 -17.85 1.98
CA GLU A 35 11.40 -18.81 2.92
C GLU A 35 10.91 -20.25 2.70
N GLU A 36 9.66 -20.46 2.28
CA GLU A 36 9.04 -21.80 2.21
C GLU A 36 8.92 -22.35 0.78
N ILE A 37 8.63 -21.50 -0.21
CA ILE A 37 8.33 -21.95 -1.57
C ILE A 37 9.59 -21.90 -2.46
N PHE A 38 10.31 -20.78 -2.43
CA PHE A 38 11.52 -20.58 -3.23
C PHE A 38 12.81 -20.94 -2.49
N ASN A 39 12.71 -21.40 -1.23
CA ASN A 39 13.87 -21.82 -0.42
C ASN A 39 15.03 -20.82 -0.44
N LYS A 40 14.70 -19.52 -0.33
CA LYS A 40 15.63 -18.38 -0.36
C LYS A 40 16.33 -18.14 -1.71
N ASP A 41 15.80 -18.67 -2.82
CA ASP A 41 16.24 -18.31 -4.17
C ASP A 41 15.80 -16.88 -4.52
N TYR A 42 16.77 -15.97 -4.59
CA TYR A 42 16.58 -14.57 -4.93
C TYR A 42 16.06 -14.38 -6.36
N ARG A 43 16.56 -15.16 -7.33
CA ARG A 43 16.20 -14.98 -8.75
C ARG A 43 14.76 -15.39 -8.98
N GLN A 44 14.37 -16.56 -8.46
CA GLN A 44 13.00 -17.03 -8.57
C GLN A 44 12.03 -16.08 -7.87
N PHE A 45 12.42 -15.58 -6.69
CA PHE A 45 11.64 -14.58 -5.97
C PHE A 45 11.43 -13.29 -6.78
N TYR A 46 12.50 -12.67 -7.28
CA TYR A 46 12.36 -11.41 -8.03
C TYR A 46 11.58 -11.58 -9.33
N PHE A 47 11.80 -12.68 -10.05
CA PHE A 47 11.06 -12.97 -11.27
C PHE A 47 9.56 -13.16 -11.02
N ASP A 48 9.20 -13.93 -9.99
CA ASP A 48 7.82 -14.14 -9.57
C ASP A 48 7.15 -12.83 -9.11
N ARG A 49 7.85 -11.98 -8.35
CA ARG A 49 7.33 -10.67 -7.95
C ARG A 49 7.17 -9.71 -9.14
N PHE A 50 8.10 -9.75 -10.10
CA PHE A 50 8.01 -8.97 -11.33
C PHE A 50 6.77 -9.38 -12.14
N LEU A 51 6.59 -10.68 -12.40
CA LEU A 51 5.44 -11.19 -13.15
C LEU A 51 4.10 -10.98 -12.43
N ARG A 52 4.09 -10.88 -11.10
CA ARG A 52 2.88 -10.57 -10.34
C ARG A 52 2.41 -9.13 -10.56
N ILE A 53 3.33 -8.17 -10.66
CA ILE A 53 3.01 -6.74 -10.68
C ILE A 53 2.93 -6.20 -12.11
N TYR A 54 4.01 -6.35 -12.87
CA TYR A 54 4.22 -5.57 -14.10
C TYR A 54 3.25 -5.90 -15.24
N PRO A 55 2.91 -7.17 -15.54
CA PRO A 55 2.05 -7.49 -16.68
C PRO A 55 0.67 -6.82 -16.60
N LEU A 56 -0.02 -6.96 -15.46
CA LEU A 56 -1.36 -6.36 -15.30
C LEU A 56 -1.28 -4.85 -15.11
N TYR A 57 -0.24 -4.34 -14.44
CA TYR A 57 0.00 -2.90 -14.34
C TYR A 57 0.16 -2.26 -15.73
N TRP A 58 1.03 -2.81 -16.58
CA TRP A 58 1.25 -2.31 -17.94
C TRP A 58 0.01 -2.43 -18.82
N PHE A 59 -0.76 -3.50 -18.66
CA PHE A 59 -2.05 -3.65 -19.35
C PHE A 59 -2.98 -2.46 -19.04
N PHE A 60 -3.16 -2.10 -17.76
CA PHE A 60 -4.00 -0.96 -17.41
C PHE A 60 -3.39 0.39 -17.80
N CYS A 61 -2.07 0.57 -17.68
CA CYS A 61 -1.40 1.77 -18.19
C CYS A 61 -1.65 1.97 -19.68
N PHE A 62 -1.57 0.90 -20.47
CA PHE A 62 -1.86 0.93 -21.91
C PHE A 62 -3.31 1.39 -22.17
N TRP A 63 -4.30 0.80 -21.51
CA TRP A 63 -5.69 1.18 -21.72
C TRP A 63 -6.03 2.60 -21.27
N VAL A 64 -5.45 3.05 -20.15
CA VAL A 64 -5.58 4.45 -19.72
C VAL A 64 -4.96 5.37 -20.77
N LEU A 65 -3.77 5.05 -21.29
CA LEU A 65 -3.14 5.85 -22.35
C LEU A 65 -3.98 5.93 -23.61
N VAL A 66 -4.53 4.79 -24.07
CA VAL A 66 -5.43 4.74 -25.23
C VAL A 66 -6.64 5.65 -25.01
N PHE A 67 -7.27 5.56 -23.83
CA PHE A 67 -8.38 6.43 -23.47
C PHE A 67 -7.99 7.91 -23.50
N LEU A 68 -6.87 8.29 -22.87
CA LEU A 68 -6.42 9.68 -22.82
C LEU A 68 -6.12 10.26 -24.21
N VAL A 69 -5.50 9.47 -25.09
CA VAL A 69 -5.20 9.88 -26.48
C VAL A 69 -6.47 10.10 -27.30
N ILE A 70 -7.47 9.22 -27.15
CA ILE A 70 -8.72 9.30 -27.93
C ILE A 70 -9.65 10.41 -27.40
N SER A 71 -9.81 10.48 -26.08
CA SER A 71 -10.78 11.37 -25.43
C SER A 71 -10.27 12.80 -25.19
N ASN A 72 -8.94 12.98 -25.18
CA ASN A 72 -8.27 14.18 -24.69
C ASN A 72 -8.68 14.57 -23.25
N PHE A 73 -9.10 13.58 -22.44
CA PHE A 73 -9.58 13.79 -21.07
C PHE A 73 -8.49 14.36 -20.16
N GLY A 74 -8.79 15.45 -19.47
CA GLY A 74 -7.88 16.10 -18.52
C GLY A 74 -6.62 16.72 -19.16
N SER A 75 -6.69 17.06 -20.45
CA SER A 75 -5.60 17.70 -21.22
C SER A 75 -4.24 17.00 -21.02
N PRO A 76 -4.11 15.72 -21.42
CA PRO A 76 -2.99 14.87 -21.07
C PRO A 76 -1.67 15.39 -21.68
N LYS A 77 -0.62 15.45 -20.86
CA LYS A 77 0.76 15.80 -21.22
C LYS A 77 1.59 14.53 -21.40
N ILE A 78 1.49 13.94 -22.60
CA ILE A 78 2.18 12.70 -22.97
C ILE A 78 3.64 13.01 -23.36
N ILE A 79 4.53 12.96 -22.37
CA ILE A 79 5.97 13.16 -22.54
C ILE A 79 6.67 11.82 -22.28
N VAL A 80 7.60 11.40 -23.15
CA VAL A 80 8.31 10.10 -23.06
C VAL A 80 8.89 9.88 -21.66
N PHE A 81 9.53 10.89 -21.08
CA PHE A 81 10.09 10.82 -19.74
C PHE A 81 9.03 10.56 -18.66
N LYS A 82 7.85 11.20 -18.75
CA LYS A 82 6.73 10.95 -17.82
C LYS A 82 6.17 9.54 -17.95
N LEU A 83 6.07 9.05 -19.19
CA LEU A 83 5.64 7.69 -19.45
C LEU A 83 6.62 6.71 -18.81
N PHE A 84 7.93 6.88 -19.04
CA PHE A 84 8.95 6.06 -18.41
C PHE A 84 8.81 6.02 -16.88
N SER A 85 8.65 7.18 -16.23
CA SER A 85 8.41 7.25 -14.77
C SER A 85 7.18 6.48 -14.32
N ASN A 86 6.09 6.49 -15.12
CA ASN A 86 4.88 5.72 -14.83
C ASN A 86 5.13 4.22 -15.01
N PHE A 87 5.68 3.80 -16.15
CA PHE A 87 5.97 2.39 -16.45
C PHE A 87 6.99 1.76 -15.48
N ALA A 88 7.90 2.55 -14.91
CA ALA A 88 8.88 2.12 -13.92
C ALA A 88 8.32 1.91 -12.51
N ILE A 89 7.12 2.44 -12.20
CA ILE A 89 6.38 2.31 -10.93
C ILE A 89 7.06 2.95 -9.70
N ILE A 90 8.34 2.68 -9.44
CA ILE A 90 9.08 3.16 -8.26
C ILE A 90 9.03 4.69 -8.13
N PRO A 91 9.24 5.50 -9.20
CA PRO A 91 9.17 6.97 -9.08
C PRO A 91 7.82 7.46 -8.56
N LEU A 92 6.73 6.73 -8.82
CA LEU A 92 5.38 7.11 -8.41
C LEU A 92 5.23 7.23 -6.89
N ASN A 93 6.08 6.55 -6.11
CA ASN A 93 6.09 6.69 -4.65
C ASN A 93 6.54 8.08 -4.19
N TYR A 94 7.27 8.81 -5.05
CA TYR A 94 7.85 10.12 -4.78
C TYR A 94 7.09 11.27 -5.47
N TYR A 95 5.84 11.04 -5.88
CA TYR A 95 5.04 12.03 -6.63
C TYR A 95 4.93 13.40 -5.95
N MET A 96 5.08 13.46 -4.62
CA MET A 96 5.10 14.69 -3.84
C MET A 96 6.34 15.57 -4.10
N TYR A 97 7.47 14.97 -4.47
CA TYR A 97 8.74 15.66 -4.68
C TYR A 97 9.05 15.88 -6.17
N ILE A 98 8.55 14.99 -7.03
CA ILE A 98 8.79 15.02 -8.48
C ILE A 98 7.48 15.02 -9.28
N PRO A 99 6.51 15.90 -8.98
CA PRO A 99 5.19 15.91 -9.63
C PRO A 99 5.30 16.13 -11.15
N ASP A 100 6.24 16.96 -11.59
CA ASP A 100 6.47 17.28 -13.01
C ASP A 100 7.01 16.09 -13.80
N TRP A 101 7.59 15.09 -13.13
CA TRP A 101 8.16 13.91 -13.78
C TRP A 101 7.14 12.79 -13.92
N ILE A 102 5.98 12.90 -13.26
CA ILE A 102 5.04 11.81 -13.04
C ILE A 102 3.63 12.14 -13.54
N ASN A 103 3.17 13.37 -13.31
CA ASN A 103 1.79 13.75 -13.60
C ASN A 103 1.56 13.87 -15.11
N VAL A 104 0.64 13.05 -15.62
CA VAL A 104 0.28 12.97 -17.04
C VAL A 104 -0.98 13.77 -17.33
N LEU A 105 -1.97 13.80 -16.43
CA LEU A 105 -3.25 14.47 -16.67
C LEU A 105 -3.65 15.35 -15.49
N LYS A 106 -4.61 16.24 -15.72
CA LYS A 106 -5.24 17.06 -14.69
C LYS A 106 -6.76 16.98 -14.83
N ASP A 107 -7.44 16.49 -13.81
CA ASP A 107 -8.90 16.45 -13.75
C ASP A 107 -9.46 17.51 -12.78
N SER A 108 -10.73 17.38 -12.43
CA SER A 108 -11.44 18.27 -11.48
C SER A 108 -10.91 18.17 -10.05
N ILE A 109 -10.25 17.07 -9.68
CA ILE A 109 -9.80 16.74 -8.33
C ILE A 109 -8.31 17.06 -8.16
N GLY A 110 -7.49 16.90 -9.21
CA GLY A 110 -6.07 17.17 -9.11
C GLY A 110 -5.24 16.77 -10.32
N ASN A 111 -3.93 16.70 -10.10
CA ASN A 111 -2.96 16.22 -11.08
C ASN A 111 -2.69 14.74 -10.81
N TRP A 112 -2.70 13.93 -11.87
CA TRP A 112 -2.61 12.49 -11.76
C TRP A 112 -1.58 11.90 -12.70
N ASN A 113 -0.95 10.83 -12.23
CA ASN A 113 -0.22 9.87 -13.04
C ASN A 113 -1.23 8.92 -13.73
N LEU A 114 -0.75 7.96 -14.53
CA LEU A 114 -1.65 7.05 -15.28
C LEU A 114 -2.52 6.18 -14.36
N ILE A 115 -1.97 5.77 -13.22
CA ILE A 115 -2.68 4.96 -12.23
C ILE A 115 -2.50 5.64 -10.85
N PRO A 116 -3.47 6.47 -10.41
CA PRO A 116 -3.42 7.23 -9.16
C PRO A 116 -2.97 6.46 -7.91
N PRO A 117 -3.46 5.25 -7.62
CA PRO A 117 -3.06 4.52 -6.43
C PRO A 117 -1.67 3.87 -6.54
N ALA A 118 -1.00 3.93 -7.70
CA ALA A 118 0.25 3.20 -7.94
C ALA A 118 1.45 3.71 -7.12
N TRP A 119 1.32 4.81 -6.37
CA TRP A 119 2.34 5.21 -5.40
C TRP A 119 2.57 4.15 -4.31
N SER A 120 1.53 3.40 -3.90
CA SER A 120 1.67 2.32 -2.91
C SER A 120 2.25 1.05 -3.53
N LEU A 121 2.02 0.82 -4.82
CA LEU A 121 2.70 -0.21 -5.61
C LEU A 121 4.19 0.11 -5.75
N GLY A 122 4.55 1.39 -5.92
CA GLY A 122 5.93 1.87 -5.84
C GLY A 122 6.59 1.54 -4.51
N THR A 123 5.88 1.66 -3.38
CA THR A 123 6.35 1.20 -2.08
C THR A 123 6.55 -0.32 -2.05
N GLU A 124 5.56 -1.07 -2.53
CA GLU A 124 5.60 -2.53 -2.51
C GLU A 124 6.79 -3.09 -3.31
N VAL A 125 7.04 -2.56 -4.52
CA VAL A 125 8.20 -2.93 -5.34
C VAL A 125 9.51 -2.67 -4.61
N GLN A 126 9.66 -1.50 -3.97
CA GLN A 126 10.85 -1.19 -3.17
C GLN A 126 11.03 -2.17 -2.01
N VAL A 127 9.95 -2.49 -1.29
CA VAL A 127 9.99 -3.48 -0.22
C VAL A 127 10.39 -4.86 -0.75
N TYR A 128 9.88 -5.27 -1.92
CA TYR A 128 10.25 -6.54 -2.53
C TYR A 128 11.73 -6.60 -2.86
N LEU A 129 12.32 -5.51 -3.37
CA LEU A 129 13.76 -5.43 -3.60
C LEU A 129 14.56 -5.65 -2.31
N LEU A 130 14.12 -5.03 -1.20
CA LEU A 130 14.77 -5.12 0.11
C LEU A 130 14.54 -6.45 0.82
N MET A 131 13.41 -7.12 0.59
CA MET A 131 12.93 -8.19 1.45
C MET A 131 13.89 -9.38 1.57
N PRO A 132 14.49 -9.93 0.50
CA PRO A 132 15.42 -11.05 0.63
C PRO A 132 16.58 -10.75 1.58
N PHE A 133 17.14 -9.54 1.52
CA PHE A 133 18.21 -9.11 2.44
C PHE A 133 17.71 -8.99 3.88
N LEU A 134 16.54 -8.40 4.08
CA LEU A 134 15.90 -8.29 5.39
C LEU A 134 15.59 -9.66 6.00
N LEU A 135 15.21 -10.66 5.19
CA LEU A 135 14.85 -12.00 5.68
C LEU A 135 16.07 -12.88 5.96
N VAL A 136 17.14 -12.75 5.17
CA VAL A 136 18.37 -13.54 5.35
C VAL A 136 19.19 -13.04 6.53
N TYR A 137 19.30 -11.72 6.73
CA TYR A 137 20.14 -11.15 7.76
C TYR A 137 19.32 -10.55 8.91
N ARG A 138 19.35 -11.22 10.07
CA ARG A 138 18.52 -10.82 11.24
C ARG A 138 18.80 -9.41 11.76
N TRP A 139 20.04 -8.93 11.62
CA TRP A 139 20.40 -7.58 12.05
C TRP A 139 19.80 -6.52 11.11
N PHE A 140 19.86 -6.73 9.80
CA PHE A 140 19.16 -5.87 8.82
C PHE A 140 17.66 -5.87 9.05
N PHE A 141 17.05 -7.02 9.39
CA PHE A 141 15.64 -7.08 9.80
C PHE A 141 15.34 -6.15 10.97
N ALA A 142 16.13 -6.24 12.05
CA ALA A 142 15.91 -5.47 13.26
C ALA A 142 16.14 -3.97 13.03
N ILE A 143 17.20 -3.60 12.31
CA ILE A 143 17.48 -2.20 11.95
C ILE A 143 16.39 -1.64 11.04
N GLY A 144 15.97 -2.38 10.01
CA GLY A 144 14.89 -1.97 9.12
C GLY A 144 13.57 -1.80 9.87
N PHE A 145 13.25 -2.71 10.80
CA PHE A 145 12.04 -2.63 11.63
C PHE A 145 12.07 -1.42 12.57
N LEU A 146 13.12 -1.30 13.38
CA LEU A 146 13.22 -0.25 14.39
C LEU A 146 13.45 1.13 13.77
N GLY A 147 14.29 1.21 12.73
CA GLY A 147 14.53 2.44 11.99
C GLY A 147 13.26 2.94 11.30
N SER A 148 12.48 2.04 10.71
CA SER A 148 11.21 2.42 10.09
C SER A 148 10.14 2.84 11.11
N LEU A 149 10.04 2.11 12.22
CA LEU A 149 9.17 2.49 13.34
C LEU A 149 9.56 3.85 13.92
N PHE A 150 10.86 4.15 14.02
CA PHE A 150 11.36 5.45 14.49
C PHE A 150 10.97 6.59 13.55
N VAL A 151 11.16 6.43 12.23
CA VAL A 151 10.72 7.41 11.23
C VAL A 151 9.20 7.63 11.30
N TYR A 152 8.43 6.55 11.42
CA TYR A 152 6.99 6.61 11.62
C TYR A 152 6.59 7.37 12.88
N SER A 153 7.31 7.17 13.99
CA SER A 153 7.09 7.91 15.24
C SER A 153 7.37 9.41 15.08
N LEU A 154 8.47 9.80 14.44
CA LEU A 154 8.77 11.20 14.14
C LEU A 154 7.68 11.84 13.28
N ALA A 155 7.17 11.10 12.28
CA ALA A 155 6.10 11.55 11.40
C ALA A 155 4.80 11.80 12.18
N ASN A 156 4.45 10.91 13.12
CA ASN A 156 3.24 11.06 13.95
C ASN A 156 3.33 12.19 14.98
N LEU A 157 4.55 12.60 15.37
CA LEU A 157 4.79 13.80 16.18
C LEU A 157 4.81 15.08 15.34
N ASN A 158 4.58 15.00 14.02
CA ASN A 158 4.73 16.11 13.08
C ASN A 158 6.14 16.74 13.06
N ILE A 159 7.17 16.02 13.49
CA ILE A 159 8.57 16.48 13.34
C ILE A 159 8.98 16.43 11.87
N ILE A 160 8.49 15.41 11.15
CA ILE A 160 8.60 15.26 9.70
C ILE A 160 7.20 15.08 9.10
N HIS A 161 7.07 15.23 7.78
CA HIS A 161 5.77 15.24 7.11
C HIS A 161 5.01 13.91 7.29
N SER A 162 3.92 13.94 8.07
CA SER A 162 3.10 12.78 8.45
C SER A 162 2.56 11.98 7.28
N ASP A 163 2.04 12.63 6.23
CA ASP A 163 1.56 11.92 5.03
C ASP A 163 2.69 11.18 4.30
N TYR A 164 3.90 11.76 4.26
CA TYR A 164 4.99 11.21 3.45
C TYR A 164 5.68 10.08 4.20
N PHE A 165 6.12 10.36 5.42
CA PHE A 165 6.90 9.45 6.24
C PHE A 165 6.06 8.58 7.18
N GLY A 166 4.77 8.91 7.38
CA GLY A 166 3.86 8.09 8.17
C GLY A 166 3.05 7.09 7.35
N TYR A 167 2.90 7.33 6.03
CA TYR A 167 1.93 6.59 5.23
C TYR A 167 2.42 6.13 3.84
N ARG A 168 3.32 6.86 3.20
CA ARG A 168 3.68 6.62 1.78
C ARG A 168 5.05 5.99 1.57
N LEU A 169 6.09 6.64 2.08
CA LEU A 169 7.48 6.31 1.78
C LEU A 169 7.92 5.05 2.51
N VAL A 170 8.67 4.18 1.82
CA VAL A 170 9.14 2.89 2.34
C VAL A 170 9.87 3.03 3.68
N VAL A 171 10.65 4.10 3.87
CA VAL A 171 11.40 4.36 5.11
C VAL A 171 10.50 4.42 6.34
N GLY A 172 9.25 4.86 6.20
CA GLY A 172 8.31 4.99 7.29
C GLY A 172 7.32 3.83 7.43
N VAL A 173 7.10 3.07 6.37
CA VAL A 173 6.07 1.99 6.35
C VAL A 173 6.64 0.58 6.26
N LEU A 174 7.96 0.43 6.07
CA LEU A 174 8.62 -0.87 6.00
C LEU A 174 8.29 -1.76 7.20
N PHE A 175 8.25 -1.21 8.42
CA PHE A 175 7.92 -2.01 9.62
C PHE A 175 6.53 -2.66 9.52
N MET A 176 5.56 -2.06 8.80
CA MET A 176 4.22 -2.61 8.61
C MET A 176 4.27 -3.91 7.76
N PHE A 177 5.13 -3.95 6.74
CA PHE A 177 5.40 -5.20 6.01
C PHE A 177 6.10 -6.22 6.90
N LEU A 178 7.09 -5.78 7.69
CA LEU A 178 7.80 -6.68 8.59
C LEU A 178 6.92 -7.23 9.72
N LEU A 179 5.88 -6.51 10.17
CA LEU A 179 4.84 -7.06 11.04
C LEU A 179 4.16 -8.27 10.39
N GLY A 180 3.85 -8.19 9.10
CA GLY A 180 3.36 -9.32 8.30
C GLY A 180 4.29 -10.53 8.32
N VAL A 181 5.59 -10.29 8.18
CA VAL A 181 6.63 -11.34 8.30
C VAL A 181 6.61 -11.98 9.69
N LEU A 182 6.53 -11.17 10.75
CA LEU A 182 6.50 -11.66 12.13
C LEU A 182 5.25 -12.50 12.39
N ILE A 183 4.08 -12.06 11.93
CA ILE A 183 2.82 -12.82 12.02
C ILE A 183 2.98 -14.17 11.30
N GLN A 184 3.57 -14.19 10.09
CA GLN A 184 3.78 -15.44 9.36
C GLN A 184 4.67 -16.43 10.11
N ARG A 185 5.78 -15.94 10.69
CA ARG A 185 6.69 -16.77 11.50
C ARG A 185 5.98 -17.32 12.74
N VAL A 186 5.13 -16.52 13.39
CA VAL A 186 4.36 -16.96 14.57
C VAL A 186 3.35 -18.04 14.19
N VAL A 187 2.54 -17.81 13.16
CA VAL A 187 1.52 -18.76 12.69
C VAL A 187 2.16 -20.07 12.21
N SER A 188 3.32 -19.98 11.55
CA SER A 188 4.07 -21.15 11.07
C SER A 188 4.91 -21.83 12.15
N LYS A 189 4.84 -21.38 13.41
CA LYS A 189 5.65 -21.89 14.55
C LYS A 189 7.18 -21.79 14.35
N ARG A 190 7.64 -20.87 13.48
CA ARG A 190 9.06 -20.60 13.19
C ARG A 190 9.59 -19.33 13.89
N ALA A 191 8.76 -18.64 14.66
CA ALA A 191 9.13 -17.42 15.37
C ALA A 191 10.09 -17.67 16.54
N SER A 192 11.20 -16.95 16.55
CA SER A 192 12.11 -16.85 17.70
C SER A 192 11.50 -16.02 18.84
N ARG A 193 12.16 -16.02 20.01
CA ARG A 193 11.76 -15.13 21.13
C ARG A 193 11.80 -13.65 20.71
N LEU A 194 12.83 -13.24 19.97
CA LEU A 194 12.96 -11.87 19.46
C LEU A 194 11.83 -11.50 18.51
N ASP A 195 11.40 -12.41 17.62
CA ASP A 195 10.30 -12.14 16.68
C ASP A 195 8.98 -11.86 17.44
N LYS A 196 8.70 -12.63 18.49
CA LYS A 196 7.53 -12.42 19.36
C LYS A 196 7.62 -11.12 20.14
N LEU A 197 8.80 -10.80 20.68
CA LEU A 197 9.06 -9.54 21.39
C LEU A 197 8.89 -8.32 20.47
N LEU A 198 9.37 -8.38 19.23
CA LEU A 198 9.18 -7.30 18.26
C LEU A 198 7.70 -7.12 17.91
N LEU A 199 6.96 -8.22 17.68
CA LEU A 199 5.53 -8.15 17.35
C LEU A 199 4.70 -7.57 18.50
N ILE A 200 4.85 -8.13 19.71
CA ILE A 200 4.10 -7.69 20.89
C ILE A 200 4.55 -6.28 21.31
N GLY A 201 5.86 -6.03 21.32
CA GLY A 201 6.43 -4.74 21.67
C GLY A 201 5.97 -3.63 20.72
N CYS A 202 5.95 -3.90 19.41
CA CYS A 202 5.42 -2.94 18.43
C CYS A 202 3.91 -2.71 18.62
N TYR A 203 3.13 -3.77 18.85
CA TYR A 203 1.69 -3.63 19.08
C TYR A 203 1.38 -2.80 20.34
N LEU A 204 2.07 -3.08 21.45
CA LEU A 204 1.95 -2.31 22.70
C LEU A 204 2.44 -0.87 22.51
N PHE A 205 3.55 -0.68 21.79
CA PHE A 205 4.07 0.64 21.48
C PHE A 205 3.07 1.47 20.68
N VAL A 206 2.53 0.93 19.57
CA VAL A 206 1.53 1.64 18.76
C VAL A 206 0.24 1.88 19.55
N SER A 207 -0.17 0.94 20.41
CA SER A 207 -1.33 1.13 21.30
C SER A 207 -1.12 2.30 22.26
N PHE A 208 0.02 2.32 22.95
CA PHE A 208 0.40 3.44 23.83
C PHE A 208 0.51 4.75 23.05
N TRP A 209 1.14 4.71 21.89
CA TRP A 209 1.33 5.88 21.02
C TRP A 209 0.01 6.45 20.52
N PHE A 210 -0.97 5.60 20.23
CA PHE A 210 -2.33 6.02 19.90
C PHE A 210 -3.01 6.75 21.07
N LEU A 211 -2.91 6.20 22.29
CA LEU A 211 -3.46 6.86 23.48
C LEU A 211 -2.82 8.25 23.70
N VAL A 212 -1.49 8.34 23.57
CA VAL A 212 -0.75 9.59 23.81
C VAL A 212 -0.98 10.62 22.69
N VAL A 213 -0.71 10.26 21.44
CA VAL A 213 -0.72 11.21 20.32
C VAL A 213 -2.14 11.56 19.89
N VAL A 214 -3.02 10.56 19.79
CA VAL A 214 -4.36 10.76 19.23
C VAL A 214 -5.37 11.15 20.32
N LEU A 215 -5.40 10.45 21.45
CA LEU A 215 -6.42 10.69 22.49
C LEU A 215 -6.03 11.78 23.49
N TYR A 216 -4.76 11.82 23.93
CA TYR A 216 -4.32 12.78 24.94
C TYR A 216 -3.91 14.14 24.35
N PHE A 217 -2.97 14.16 23.39
CA PHE A 217 -2.54 15.42 22.79
C PHE A 217 -3.53 15.98 21.77
N GLY A 218 -4.19 15.12 21.00
CA GLY A 218 -5.15 15.52 19.95
C GLY A 218 -4.54 16.31 18.78
N LYS A 219 -3.22 16.53 18.77
CA LYS A 219 -2.47 17.22 17.72
C LYS A 219 -1.64 16.22 16.94
N TYR A 220 -2.16 15.81 15.79
CA TYR A 220 -1.50 14.86 14.90
C TYR A 220 -1.67 15.27 13.44
N GLY A 221 -0.80 14.74 12.60
CA GLY A 221 -0.75 15.06 11.18
C GLY A 221 -1.74 14.25 10.34
N ALA A 222 -1.67 14.44 9.03
CA ALA A 222 -2.50 13.73 8.08
C ALA A 222 -2.30 12.21 8.24
N TYR A 223 -3.41 11.47 8.26
CA TYR A 223 -3.47 10.00 8.26
C TYR A 223 -2.86 9.29 9.48
N THR A 224 -2.40 10.02 10.51
CA THR A 224 -1.85 9.43 11.73
C THR A 224 -2.87 8.52 12.44
N LYS A 225 -4.09 9.01 12.64
CA LYS A 225 -5.15 8.24 13.31
C LYS A 225 -5.51 6.98 12.53
N GLU A 226 -5.65 7.11 11.21
CA GLU A 226 -5.99 6.02 10.31
C GLU A 226 -4.91 4.96 10.22
N THR A 227 -3.63 5.36 10.12
CA THR A 227 -2.52 4.39 10.05
C THR A 227 -2.35 3.62 11.35
N MET A 228 -2.44 4.28 12.51
CA MET A 228 -2.37 3.61 13.81
C MET A 228 -3.52 2.63 14.01
N LEU A 229 -4.77 3.05 13.73
CA LEU A 229 -5.92 2.15 13.81
C LEU A 229 -5.80 1.00 12.80
N GLY A 230 -5.26 1.26 11.60
CA GLY A 230 -4.95 0.22 10.62
C GLY A 230 -4.02 -0.85 11.16
N ILE A 231 -3.00 -0.48 11.96
CA ILE A 231 -2.11 -1.43 12.64
C ILE A 231 -2.86 -2.14 13.78
N LEU A 232 -3.55 -1.38 14.65
CA LEU A 232 -4.24 -1.92 15.83
C LEU A 232 -5.34 -2.91 15.47
N LEU A 233 -6.04 -2.70 14.35
CA LEU A 233 -7.03 -3.63 13.83
C LEU A 233 -6.40 -4.68 12.92
N GLY A 234 -5.47 -4.28 12.05
CA GLY A 234 -4.87 -5.14 11.05
C GLY A 234 -4.06 -6.29 11.65
N VAL A 235 -3.24 -6.03 12.67
CA VAL A 235 -2.42 -7.07 13.32
C VAL A 235 -3.29 -8.21 13.89
N PRO A 236 -4.28 -7.97 14.78
CA PRO A 236 -5.10 -9.05 15.32
C PRO A 236 -5.98 -9.70 14.24
N VAL A 237 -6.58 -8.92 13.33
CA VAL A 237 -7.44 -9.48 12.26
C VAL A 237 -6.64 -10.41 11.35
N VAL A 238 -5.48 -9.97 10.85
CA VAL A 238 -4.63 -10.79 9.98
C VAL A 238 -4.12 -12.02 10.74
N TYR A 239 -3.68 -11.88 12.00
CA TYR A 239 -3.28 -13.02 12.81
C TYR A 239 -4.40 -14.05 13.00
N LEU A 240 -5.62 -13.60 13.31
CA LEU A 240 -6.78 -14.49 13.49
C LEU A 240 -7.17 -15.18 12.18
N ILE A 241 -7.22 -14.46 11.07
CA ILE A 241 -7.52 -15.03 9.75
C ILE A 241 -6.49 -16.11 9.42
N LEU A 242 -5.20 -15.81 9.52
CA LEU A 242 -4.14 -16.78 9.19
C LEU A 242 -4.11 -18.00 10.13
N LYS A 243 -4.50 -17.82 11.40
CA LYS A 243 -4.54 -18.90 12.38
C LYS A 243 -5.77 -19.80 12.22
N LEU A 244 -6.95 -19.21 12.00
CA LEU A 244 -8.25 -19.89 12.02
C LEU A 244 -8.69 -20.36 10.63
N TRP A 245 -8.46 -19.55 9.61
CA TRP A 245 -9.00 -19.80 8.27
C TRP A 245 -7.99 -20.55 7.40
N LYS A 246 -7.93 -21.87 7.63
CA LYS A 246 -7.11 -22.80 6.81
C LYS A 246 -7.85 -23.31 5.57
N LYS A 247 -9.15 -23.04 5.44
CA LYS A 247 -9.98 -23.59 4.37
C LYS A 247 -9.88 -22.76 3.10
N LYS A 248 -9.40 -23.40 2.03
CA LYS A 248 -9.39 -22.88 0.67
C LYS A 248 -10.83 -22.78 0.16
N SER A 249 -11.41 -21.57 0.19
CA SER A 249 -12.70 -21.28 -0.45
C SER A 249 -12.46 -20.78 -1.88
N LYS A 250 -13.18 -21.31 -2.87
CA LYS A 250 -13.14 -20.82 -4.26
C LYS A 250 -13.46 -19.32 -4.35
N VAL A 251 -14.35 -18.86 -3.48
CA VAL A 251 -14.75 -17.45 -3.38
C VAL A 251 -13.59 -16.58 -2.89
N ASN A 252 -12.81 -17.05 -1.90
CA ASN A 252 -11.63 -16.32 -1.42
C ASN A 252 -10.55 -16.21 -2.50
N TYR A 253 -10.37 -17.26 -3.31
CA TYR A 253 -9.47 -17.22 -4.45
C TYR A 253 -9.91 -16.19 -5.49
N LEU A 254 -11.19 -16.23 -5.88
CA LEU A 254 -11.75 -15.29 -6.85
C LEU A 254 -11.57 -13.82 -6.41
N PHE A 255 -11.92 -13.49 -5.17
CA PHE A 255 -11.73 -12.13 -4.66
C PHE A 255 -10.25 -11.74 -4.55
N GLY A 256 -9.38 -12.69 -4.21
CA GLY A 256 -7.93 -12.48 -4.21
C GLY A 256 -7.42 -12.13 -5.61
N ASP A 257 -7.79 -12.91 -6.62
CA ASP A 257 -7.35 -12.74 -8.00
C ASP A 257 -7.90 -11.44 -8.62
N LEU A 258 -9.17 -11.09 -8.31
CA LEU A 258 -9.79 -9.85 -8.79
C LEU A 258 -9.27 -8.59 -8.09
N SER A 259 -8.83 -8.70 -6.83
CA SER A 259 -8.47 -7.54 -5.99
C SER A 259 -7.45 -6.62 -6.66
N TYR A 260 -6.43 -7.18 -7.31
CA TYR A 260 -5.39 -6.41 -7.96
C TYR A 260 -5.89 -5.69 -9.22
N GLY A 261 -6.71 -6.37 -10.04
CA GLY A 261 -7.32 -5.75 -11.22
C GLY A 261 -8.27 -4.60 -10.85
N VAL A 262 -9.07 -4.78 -9.80
CA VAL A 262 -9.94 -3.72 -9.25
C VAL A 262 -9.11 -2.56 -8.69
N PHE A 263 -8.03 -2.86 -7.97
CA PHE A 263 -7.10 -1.85 -7.46
C PHE A 263 -6.48 -1.00 -8.59
N LEU A 264 -6.15 -1.58 -9.74
CA LEU A 264 -5.57 -0.83 -10.87
C LEU A 264 -6.62 -0.06 -11.68
N SER A 265 -7.82 -0.63 -11.85
CA SER A 265 -8.83 -0.11 -12.78
C SER A 265 -9.79 0.93 -12.19
N HIS A 266 -9.88 1.07 -10.87
CA HIS A 266 -10.96 1.88 -10.29
C HIS A 266 -10.94 3.35 -10.68
N PHE A 267 -9.77 3.99 -10.78
CA PHE A 267 -9.68 5.36 -11.29
C PHE A 267 -9.98 5.45 -12.78
N PHE A 268 -9.59 4.44 -13.55
CA PHE A 268 -9.92 4.39 -14.96
C PHE A 268 -11.44 4.35 -15.17
N GLY A 269 -12.16 3.55 -14.37
CA GLY A 269 -13.63 3.54 -14.36
C GLY A 269 -14.24 4.89 -13.97
N ILE A 270 -13.67 5.56 -12.97
CA ILE A 270 -14.11 6.91 -12.55
C ILE A 270 -13.94 7.91 -13.70
N TRP A 271 -12.80 7.91 -14.38
CA TRP A 271 -12.53 8.85 -15.49
C TRP A 271 -13.39 8.59 -16.72
N ILE A 272 -13.63 7.32 -17.08
CA ILE A 272 -14.57 6.96 -18.15
C ILE A 272 -15.96 7.54 -17.84
N TRP A 273 -16.42 7.36 -16.60
CA TRP A 273 -17.72 7.87 -16.17
C TRP A 273 -17.79 9.41 -16.19
N GLU A 274 -16.77 10.09 -15.66
CA GLU A 274 -16.68 11.56 -15.68
C GLU A 274 -16.71 12.09 -17.12
N TYR A 275 -16.01 11.43 -18.05
CA TYR A 275 -16.00 11.79 -19.46
C TYR A 275 -17.40 11.69 -20.11
N PHE A 276 -18.13 10.61 -19.88
CA PHE A 276 -19.46 10.41 -20.51
C PHE A 276 -20.57 11.23 -19.87
N THR A 277 -20.51 11.46 -18.55
CA THR A 277 -21.60 12.15 -17.83
C THR A 277 -21.36 13.64 -17.66
N GLY A 278 -20.11 14.11 -17.76
CA GLY A 278 -19.71 15.48 -17.41
C GLY A 278 -19.91 15.80 -15.92
N CYS A 279 -20.37 14.84 -15.10
CA CYS A 279 -20.57 15.00 -13.67
C CYS A 279 -19.31 14.62 -12.90
N GLN A 280 -18.84 15.55 -12.06
CA GLN A 280 -17.74 15.29 -11.13
C GLN A 280 -18.19 14.27 -10.08
N CYS A 281 -17.42 13.20 -9.92
CA CYS A 281 -17.77 11.98 -9.20
C CYS A 281 -17.74 12.08 -7.66
N GLY A 282 -18.23 13.19 -7.10
CA GLY A 282 -18.35 13.38 -5.65
C GLY A 282 -19.59 12.74 -5.01
N LYS A 283 -20.56 12.21 -5.78
CA LYS A 283 -21.89 11.83 -5.22
C LYS A 283 -22.52 10.51 -5.67
N PHE A 284 -22.13 9.89 -6.79
CA PHE A 284 -22.94 8.79 -7.38
C PHE A 284 -22.25 7.44 -7.61
N PHE A 285 -20.93 7.32 -7.42
CA PHE A 285 -20.22 6.07 -7.76
C PHE A 285 -20.45 4.91 -6.78
N VAL A 286 -21.21 5.13 -5.71
CA VAL A 286 -21.58 4.09 -4.73
C VAL A 286 -22.48 3.01 -5.36
N LEU A 287 -23.18 3.32 -6.45
CA LEU A 287 -24.18 2.40 -7.00
C LEU A 287 -23.63 1.27 -7.89
N PHE A 288 -22.38 1.36 -8.36
CA PHE A 288 -21.84 0.41 -9.37
C PHE A 288 -20.78 -0.56 -8.85
N VAL A 289 -20.39 -0.48 -7.58
CA VAL A 289 -19.35 -1.37 -7.02
C VAL A 289 -19.72 -1.84 -5.61
N PHE A 290 -20.70 -2.74 -5.56
CA PHE A 290 -20.76 -3.80 -4.54
C PHE A 290 -20.40 -5.12 -5.20
#